data_AF-A0A2Z5WVG0-F1
#
_entry.id   AF-A0A2Z5WVG0-F1
#
_cell.length_a   1.000
_cell.length_b   1.000
_cell.length_c   1.000
_cell.angle_alpha   90.00
_cell.angle_beta   90.00
_cell.angle_gamma   90.00
#
_symmetry.space_group_name_H-M   'P 1'
#
loop_
_entity.id
_entity.type
_entity.pdbx_description
1 polymer ?
#
loop_
_entity_poly.entity_id
_entity_poly.type
_entity_poly.pdbx_seq_one_letter_code
_entity_poly.pdbx_strand_id
1 'polypeptide(L)'
;MALLMLVGCAESKEAYEKSFKDSFKTSFDKSCTQSAMKGGLKEDKAKTKCNCVSTYLVGKYSSIELTKLSTEKESTPSKQIFDEAINSCK
;
A
#
# COMPACT_ATOMS: atom_id res chain seq x y z
N MET A 1 -33.67 17.46 -4.67
CA MET A 1 -32.99 17.02 -3.41
C MET A 1 -32.28 15.65 -3.52
N ALA A 2 -32.14 15.05 -4.71
CA ALA A 2 -31.40 13.78 -4.87
C ALA A 2 -29.86 13.96 -4.99
N LEU A 3 -29.39 15.13 -5.46
CA LEU A 3 -27.96 15.42 -5.64
C LEU A 3 -27.18 15.50 -4.32
N LEU A 4 -27.81 15.95 -3.22
CA LEU A 4 -27.15 16.07 -1.91
C LEU A 4 -26.86 14.70 -1.27
N MET A 5 -27.65 13.67 -1.56
CA MET A 5 -27.41 12.31 -1.05
C MET A 5 -26.24 11.62 -1.75
N LEU A 6 -25.95 11.97 -3.01
CA LEU A 6 -24.81 11.42 -3.75
C LEU A 6 -23.48 12.01 -3.28
N VAL A 7 -23.47 13.25 -2.80
CA VAL A 7 -22.28 13.89 -2.21
C VAL A 7 -21.84 13.14 -0.96
N GLY A 8 -22.77 12.76 -0.08
CA GLY A 8 -22.46 11.97 1.12
C GLY A 8 -21.89 10.58 0.82
N CYS A 9 -22.27 9.94 -0.29
CA CYS A 9 -21.68 8.67 -0.74
C CYS A 9 -20.26 8.84 -1.30
N ALA A 10 -19.95 9.98 -1.92
CA ALA A 10 -18.62 10.26 -2.45
C ALA A 10 -17.62 10.58 -1.32
N GLU A 11 -18.00 11.44 -0.38
CA GLU A 11 -17.15 11.81 0.77
C GLU A 11 -16.85 10.61 1.68
N SER A 12 -17.85 9.74 1.91
CA SER A 12 -17.64 8.50 2.68
C SER A 12 -16.71 7.52 1.99
N LYS A 13 -16.79 7.41 0.65
CA LYS A 13 -15.87 6.59 -0.14
C LYS A 13 -14.44 7.12 -0.08
N GLU A 14 -14.23 8.42 -0.22
CA GLU A 14 -12.90 9.03 -0.12
C GLU A 14 -12.31 8.89 1.28
N ALA A 15 -13.11 9.11 2.33
CA ALA A 15 -12.69 8.91 3.71
C ALA A 15 -12.29 7.46 4.00
N TYR A 16 -13.09 6.50 3.51
CA TYR A 16 -12.76 5.08 3.59
C TYR A 16 -11.45 4.75 2.87
N GLU A 17 -11.31 5.19 1.62
CA GLU A 17 -10.14 4.92 0.79
C GLU A 17 -8.86 5.45 1.46
N LYS A 18 -8.91 6.67 1.99
CA LYS A 18 -7.80 7.27 2.72
C LYS A 18 -7.46 6.47 3.98
N SER A 19 -8.46 6.16 4.81
CA SER A 19 -8.26 5.40 6.05
C SER A 19 -7.68 4.00 5.79
N PHE A 20 -8.16 3.34 4.73
CA PHE A 20 -7.61 2.07 4.28
C PHE A 20 -6.14 2.21 3.88
N LYS A 21 -5.81 3.20 3.03
CA LYS A 21 -4.44 3.43 2.56
C LYS A 21 -3.47 3.74 3.70
N ASP A 22 -3.90 4.51 4.69
CA ASP A 22 -3.10 4.81 5.88
C ASP A 22 -2.85 3.55 6.73
N SER A 23 -3.89 2.73 6.90
CA SER A 23 -3.80 1.44 7.61
C SER A 23 -2.92 0.44 6.88
N PHE A 24 -3.03 0.38 5.56
CA PHE A 24 -2.21 -0.44 4.68
C PHE A 24 -0.74 -0.04 4.79
N LYS A 25 -0.41 1.26 4.67
CA LYS A 25 0.94 1.79 4.84
C LYS A 25 1.57 1.35 6.16
N THR A 26 0.86 1.59 7.25
CA THR A 26 1.33 1.26 8.61
C THR A 26 1.65 -0.23 8.74
N SER A 27 0.73 -1.08 8.28
CA SER A 27 0.88 -2.53 8.37
C SER A 27 2.00 -3.05 7.47
N PHE A 28 2.04 -2.56 6.22
CA PHE A 28 3.05 -2.92 5.25
C PHE A 28 4.45 -2.49 5.71
N ASP A 29 4.63 -1.23 6.13
CA ASP A 29 5.91 -0.69 6.57
C ASP A 29 6.48 -1.52 7.72
N LYS A 30 5.63 -1.89 8.69
CA LYS A 30 6.03 -2.75 9.81
C LYS A 30 6.49 -4.13 9.33
N SER A 31 5.67 -4.84 8.56
CA SER A 31 5.99 -6.20 8.08
C SER A 31 7.17 -6.23 7.12
N CYS A 32 7.27 -5.26 6.23
CA CYS A 32 8.38 -5.10 5.29
C CYS A 32 9.68 -4.80 6.03
N THR A 33 9.67 -3.84 6.98
CA THR A 33 10.86 -3.47 7.75
C THR A 33 11.39 -4.67 8.54
N GLN A 34 10.50 -5.38 9.23
CA GLN A 34 10.88 -6.57 9.99
C GLN A 34 11.48 -7.66 9.07
N SER A 35 10.89 -7.89 7.91
CA SER A 35 11.40 -8.87 6.93
C SER A 35 12.73 -8.45 6.34
N ALA A 36 12.89 -7.18 5.97
CA ALA A 36 14.12 -6.63 5.43
C ALA A 36 15.27 -6.66 6.45
N MET A 37 14.98 -6.38 7.72
CA MET A 37 15.95 -6.50 8.82
C MET A 37 16.41 -7.94 9.01
N LYS A 38 15.48 -8.92 8.95
CA LYS A 38 15.84 -10.35 8.97
C LYS A 38 16.72 -10.74 7.77
N GLY A 39 16.56 -10.05 6.64
CA GLY A 39 17.42 -10.18 5.46
C GLY A 39 18.75 -9.42 5.53
N GLY A 40 19.07 -8.76 6.66
CA GLY A 40 20.36 -8.09 6.89
C GLY A 40 20.40 -6.59 6.57
N LEU A 41 19.27 -5.96 6.24
CA LEU A 41 19.24 -4.50 6.12
C LEU A 41 19.25 -3.84 7.51
N LYS A 42 19.98 -2.72 7.63
CA LYS A 42 19.87 -1.85 8.82
C LYS A 42 18.45 -1.26 8.91
N GLU A 43 17.96 -1.11 10.14
CA GLU A 43 16.60 -0.64 10.43
C GLU A 43 16.23 0.64 9.69
N ASP A 44 17.08 1.68 9.71
CA ASP A 44 16.79 2.96 9.05
C ASP A 44 16.66 2.82 7.53
N LYS A 45 17.52 2.00 6.91
CA LYS A 45 17.45 1.71 5.47
C LYS A 45 16.22 0.86 5.14
N ALA A 46 15.88 -0.10 6.00
CA ALA A 46 14.70 -0.93 5.84
C ALA A 46 13.43 -0.07 5.92
N LYS A 47 13.30 0.79 6.94
CA LYS A 47 12.19 1.74 7.09
C LYS A 47 12.05 2.65 5.87
N THR A 48 13.16 3.26 5.44
CA THR A 48 13.16 4.18 4.28
C THR A 48 12.67 3.49 3.01
N LYS A 49 13.21 2.30 2.70
CA LYS A 49 12.81 1.54 1.51
C LYS A 49 11.36 1.07 1.59
N CYS A 50 10.95 0.51 2.73
CA CYS A 50 9.59 0.01 2.90
C CYS A 50 8.56 1.13 2.84
N ASN A 51 8.85 2.28 3.42
CA ASN A 51 7.99 3.46 3.35
C ASN A 51 7.84 4.01 1.92
N CYS A 52 8.92 3.99 1.15
CA CYS A 52 8.84 4.34 -0.27
C CYS A 52 7.93 3.36 -1.02
N VAL A 53 8.11 2.05 -0.82
CA VAL A 53 7.31 1.01 -1.47
C VAL A 53 5.83 1.13 -1.09
N SER A 54 5.51 1.30 0.19
CA SER A 54 4.11 1.45 0.62
C SER A 54 3.49 2.72 0.07
N THR A 55 4.25 3.83 0.02
CA THR A 55 3.81 5.08 -0.59
C THR A 55 3.54 4.94 -2.07
N TYR A 56 4.41 4.25 -2.79
CA TYR A 56 4.22 3.94 -4.20
C TYR A 56 2.94 3.14 -4.44
N LEU A 57 2.74 2.06 -3.67
CA LEU A 57 1.59 1.18 -3.81
C LEU A 57 0.26 1.92 -3.55
N VAL A 58 0.15 2.68 -2.45
CA VAL A 58 -1.10 3.41 -2.17
C VAL A 58 -1.30 4.62 -3.09
N GLY A 59 -0.25 5.12 -3.73
CA GLY A 59 -0.35 6.16 -4.75
C GLY A 59 -0.92 5.64 -6.07
N LYS A 60 -0.59 4.39 -6.44
CA LYS A 60 -1.00 3.79 -7.72
C LYS A 60 -2.27 2.94 -7.66
N TYR A 61 -2.55 2.29 -6.53
CA TYR A 61 -3.61 1.29 -6.43
C TYR A 61 -4.71 1.72 -5.45
N SER A 62 -5.94 1.27 -5.73
CA SER A 62 -7.09 1.43 -4.84
C SER A 62 -7.08 0.42 -3.68
N SER A 63 -7.89 0.65 -2.65
CA SER A 63 -8.07 -0.28 -1.52
C SER A 63 -8.44 -1.70 -1.96
N ILE A 64 -9.28 -1.83 -2.98
CA ILE A 64 -9.70 -3.12 -3.55
C ILE A 64 -8.51 -3.83 -4.21
N GLU A 65 -7.72 -3.11 -5.01
CA GLU A 65 -6.54 -3.67 -5.68
C GLU A 65 -5.45 -4.05 -4.67
N LEU A 66 -5.20 -3.21 -3.66
CA LEU A 66 -4.26 -3.49 -2.57
C LEU A 66 -4.68 -4.72 -1.75
N THR A 67 -5.98 -4.91 -1.55
CA THR A 67 -6.51 -6.11 -0.89
C THR A 67 -6.24 -7.35 -1.74
N LYS A 68 -6.49 -7.30 -3.05
CA LYS A 68 -6.20 -8.40 -3.97
C LYS A 68 -4.71 -8.75 -4.01
N LEU A 69 -3.84 -7.74 -4.04
CA LEU A 69 -2.39 -7.94 -3.97
C LEU A 69 -1.94 -8.66 -2.69
N SER A 70 -2.67 -8.44 -1.59
CA SER A 70 -2.37 -9.10 -0.31
C SER A 70 -2.80 -10.56 -0.30
N THR A 71 -3.88 -10.91 -1.01
CA THR A 71 -4.38 -12.29 -1.12
C THR A 71 -3.68 -13.09 -2.22
N GLU A 72 -3.24 -12.44 -3.29
CA GLU A 72 -2.63 -13.06 -4.47
C GLU A 72 -1.11 -12.83 -4.49
N LYS A 73 -0.48 -12.71 -3.34
CA LYS A 73 0.91 -12.24 -3.17
C LYS A 73 1.94 -13.04 -3.96
N GLU A 74 1.64 -14.31 -4.28
CA GLU A 74 2.51 -15.22 -5.03
C GLU A 74 2.17 -15.33 -6.51
N SER A 75 1.15 -14.61 -6.99
CA SER A 75 0.85 -14.56 -8.41
C SER A 75 1.94 -13.81 -9.17
N THR A 76 2.16 -14.20 -10.43
CA THR A 76 3.12 -13.51 -11.32
C THR A 76 2.82 -12.01 -11.44
N PRO A 77 1.55 -11.57 -11.59
CA PRO A 77 1.21 -10.15 -11.60
C PRO A 77 1.55 -9.41 -10.30
N SER A 78 1.27 -10.00 -9.13
CA SER A 78 1.59 -9.37 -7.85
C SER A 78 3.09 -9.17 -7.67
N LYS A 79 3.90 -10.17 -8.06
CA LYS A 79 5.37 -10.05 -8.04
C LYS A 79 5.85 -8.90 -8.91
N GLN A 80 5.36 -8.77 -10.13
CA GLN A 80 5.72 -7.67 -11.04
C GLN A 80 5.42 -6.30 -10.41
N ILE A 81 4.28 -6.17 -9.73
CA ILE A 81 3.88 -4.93 -9.06
C ILE A 81 4.83 -4.60 -7.90
N PHE A 82 5.18 -5.58 -7.07
CA PHE A 82 6.14 -5.37 -5.98
C PHE A 82 7.55 -5.07 -6.52
N ASP A 83 7.99 -5.74 -7.59
CA ASP A 83 9.28 -5.49 -8.22
C ASP A 83 9.34 -4.08 -8.83
N GLU A 84 8.29 -3.62 -9.49
CA GLU A 84 8.18 -2.25 -10.02
C GLU A 84 8.26 -1.22 -8.88
N ALA A 85 7.52 -1.46 -7.78
CA ALA A 85 7.55 -0.60 -6.61
C ALA A 85 8.95 -0.53 -5.97
N ILE A 86 9.61 -1.66 -5.80
CA ILE A 86 10.99 -1.74 -5.27
C ILE A 86 11.96 -1.02 -6.21
N ASN A 87 11.82 -1.21 -7.53
CA ASN A 87 12.68 -0.57 -8.52
C ASN A 87 12.50 0.95 -8.59
N SER A 88 11.31 1.45 -8.26
CA SER A 88 11.02 2.88 -8.16
C SER A 88 11.59 3.52 -6.88
N CYS A 89 11.99 2.69 -5.92
CA CYS A 89 12.50 3.07 -4.59
C CYS A 89 14.00 2.80 -4.42
N LYS A 90 14.76 2.86 -5.51
CA LYS A 90 16.22 2.63 -5.54
C LYS A 90 17.01 3.69 -4.81
#